data_AF-A0A377DR64-F1
#
_entry.id   AF-A0A377DR64-F1
#
_cell.length_a   1.000
_cell.length_b   1.000
_cell.length_c   1.000
_cell.angle_alpha   90.00
_cell.angle_beta   90.00
_cell.angle_gamma   90.00
#
_symmetry.space_group_name_H-M   'P 1'
#
loop_
_entity.id
_entity.type
_entity.pdbx_description
1 polymer ?
#
loop_
_entity_poly.entity_id
_entity_poly.type
_entity_poly.pdbx_seq_one_letter_code
_entity_poly.pdbx_strand_id
1 'polypeptide(L)'
;MVLFQAVRLFVIRALKSEQCRISALSDDLRKIEVKVSIKSDMKDALREETQFWLVTPKASLAGVSGLDALVGGNYIGMMPGKGKEQDHFVALDTQPKYRLDNGDLMIHLQAPDLGSLNSGSLVYFRKIPVGKVYDYAINPNKQGVVIDVLIERPFYRSGEKR
;
A
#
# COMPACT_ATOMS: atom_id res chain seq x y z
N MET A 1 24.78 0.30 -8.16
CA MET A 1 24.80 1.03 -6.88
C MET A 1 23.89 2.25 -7.05
N VAL A 2 22.58 2.08 -6.83
CA VAL A 2 21.62 3.19 -6.97
C VAL A 2 21.37 3.76 -5.58
N LEU A 3 22.06 4.85 -5.31
CA LEU A 3 21.98 5.64 -4.08
C LEU A 3 20.80 6.62 -4.22
N PHE A 4 19.61 6.19 -3.80
CA PHE A 4 18.50 7.12 -3.51
C PHE A 4 18.09 6.95 -2.04
N GLN A 5 19.04 7.27 -1.15
CA GLN A 5 18.79 7.54 0.26
C GLN A 5 18.90 9.06 0.44
N ALA A 6 17.86 9.78 0.03
CA ALA A 6 17.56 11.14 0.48
C ALA A 6 16.13 11.46 0.03
N VAL A 7 15.25 11.66 1.01
CA VAL A 7 13.85 12.05 0.86
C VAL A 7 13.75 13.21 -0.15
N ARG A 8 13.16 12.94 -1.31
CA ARG A 8 12.86 13.93 -2.35
C ARG A 8 11.37 13.91 -2.57
N LEU A 9 10.75 15.08 -2.47
CA LEU A 9 9.34 15.27 -2.75
C LEU A 9 9.07 14.86 -4.20
N PHE A 10 8.36 13.75 -4.40
CA PHE A 10 7.91 13.32 -5.71
C PHE A 10 6.57 13.97 -5.99
N VAL A 11 6.53 14.79 -7.03
CA VAL A 11 5.28 15.37 -7.52
C VAL A 11 4.83 14.56 -8.72
N ILE A 12 3.64 13.99 -8.66
CA ILE A 12 3.06 13.23 -9.77
C ILE A 12 2.07 14.15 -10.50
N ARG A 13 2.27 14.28 -11.81
CA ARG A 13 1.31 14.93 -12.70
C ARG A 13 0.66 13.88 -13.57
N ALA A 14 -0.62 13.61 -13.34
CA ALA A 14 -1.41 12.68 -14.12
C ALA A 14 -1.87 13.33 -15.42
N LEU A 15 -1.59 12.70 -16.55
CA LEU A 15 -2.02 13.12 -17.89
C LEU A 15 -2.93 12.05 -18.48
N LYS A 16 -4.01 12.47 -19.14
CA LYS A 16 -4.90 11.54 -19.83
C LYS A 16 -4.20 10.98 -21.08
N SER A 17 -4.22 9.66 -21.25
CA SER A 17 -3.58 8.99 -22.39
C SER A 17 -4.13 7.59 -22.61
N GLU A 18 -4.09 7.13 -23.86
CA GLU A 18 -4.38 5.72 -24.19
C GLU A 18 -3.24 4.77 -23.79
N GLN A 19 -2.04 5.29 -23.54
CA GLN A 19 -0.84 4.53 -23.14
C GLN A 19 -0.26 5.04 -21.83
N CYS A 20 0.16 4.12 -20.95
CA CYS A 20 0.83 4.45 -19.69
C CYS A 20 2.33 4.68 -19.92
N ARG A 21 2.81 5.89 -19.64
CA ARG A 21 4.20 6.29 -19.80
C ARG A 21 4.61 7.17 -18.62
N ILE A 22 5.81 6.92 -18.12
CA ILE A 22 6.40 7.62 -16.97
C ILE A 22 7.61 8.40 -17.46
N SER A 23 7.65 9.71 -17.20
CA SER A 23 8.82 10.55 -17.48
C SER A 23 9.12 11.41 -16.27
N ALA A 24 10.37 11.38 -15.79
CA ALA A 24 10.83 12.18 -14.67
C ALA A 24 11.62 13.41 -15.16
N LEU A 25 11.33 14.57 -14.59
CA LEU A 25 12.08 15.81 -14.79
C LEU A 25 12.47 16.38 -13.42
N SER A 26 13.70 16.87 -13.28
CA SER A 26 14.19 17.51 -12.06
C SER A 26 14.51 18.96 -12.42
N ASP A 27 13.65 19.90 -12.04
CA ASP A 27 13.85 21.34 -12.27
C ASP A 27 14.77 21.97 -11.23
N ASP A 28 14.74 21.46 -10.00
CA ASP A 28 15.73 21.69 -8.98
C ASP A 28 16.12 20.33 -8.40
N LEU A 29 17.34 20.17 -7.90
CA LEU A 29 17.78 18.91 -7.28
C LEU A 29 17.03 18.60 -5.95
N ARG A 30 15.85 19.17 -5.73
CA ARG A 30 15.04 19.06 -4.50
C ARG A 30 13.67 18.43 -4.76
N LYS A 31 13.13 18.54 -5.98
CA LYS A 31 11.86 17.96 -6.40
C LYS A 31 12.02 17.16 -7.67
N ILE A 32 11.35 16.01 -7.74
CA ILE A 32 11.25 15.22 -8.96
C ILE A 32 9.80 15.27 -9.40
N GLU A 33 9.54 15.88 -10.55
CA GLU A 33 8.22 15.83 -11.19
C GLU A 33 8.16 14.59 -12.08
N VAL A 34 7.16 13.75 -11.87
CA VAL A 34 6.90 12.54 -12.64
C VAL A 34 5.58 12.71 -13.36
N LYS A 35 5.63 12.76 -14.70
CA LYS A 35 4.43 12.76 -15.53
C LYS A 35 4.01 11.32 -15.77
N VAL A 36 2.79 10.98 -15.35
CA VAL A 36 2.21 9.65 -15.48
C VAL A 36 1.02 9.73 -16.41
N SER A 37 1.03 8.93 -17.46
CA SER A 37 -0.08 8.84 -18.40
C SER A 37 -1.08 7.79 -17.91
N ILE A 38 -2.32 8.16 -17.63
CA ILE A 38 -3.36 7.27 -17.08
C ILE A 38 -4.46 7.06 -18.11
N LYS A 39 -4.97 5.82 -18.17
CA LYS A 39 -6.03 5.44 -19.08
C LYS A 39 -7.29 6.27 -18.86
N SER A 40 -7.95 6.61 -19.96
CA SER A 40 -9.14 7.47 -20.00
C SER A 40 -10.31 6.97 -19.14
N ASP A 41 -10.42 5.66 -18.96
CA ASP A 41 -11.44 4.96 -18.15
C ASP A 41 -11.20 5.04 -16.63
N MET A 42 -9.98 5.39 -16.21
CA MET A 42 -9.61 5.55 -14.80
C MET A 42 -9.74 7.01 -14.30
N LYS A 43 -10.40 7.90 -15.06
CA LYS A 43 -10.53 9.33 -14.72
C LYS A 43 -11.12 9.54 -13.33
N ASP A 44 -12.12 8.75 -12.96
CA ASP A 44 -12.82 8.90 -11.68
C ASP A 44 -11.96 8.55 -10.46
N ALA A 45 -10.83 7.87 -10.67
CA ALA A 45 -9.88 7.54 -9.62
C ALA A 45 -8.92 8.69 -9.28
N LEU A 46 -8.91 9.78 -10.05
CA LEU A 46 -8.05 10.95 -9.81
C LEU A 46 -8.80 12.04 -9.04
N ARG A 47 -8.79 11.89 -7.72
CA ARG A 47 -9.48 12.77 -6.78
C ARG A 47 -8.50 13.33 -5.76
N GLU A 48 -8.87 14.40 -5.09
CA GLU A 48 -8.05 15.11 -4.10
C GLU A 48 -7.39 14.18 -3.05
N GLU A 49 -8.08 13.12 -2.62
CA GLU A 49 -7.57 12.15 -1.64
C GLU A 49 -6.87 10.93 -2.28
N THR A 50 -6.65 10.92 -3.59
CA THR A 50 -5.95 9.82 -4.27
C THR A 50 -4.48 9.83 -3.89
N GLN A 51 -3.98 8.67 -3.47
CA GLN A 51 -2.63 8.49 -2.95
C GLN A 51 -1.76 7.71 -3.92
N PHE A 52 -0.51 8.12 -4.04
CA PHE A 52 0.50 7.46 -4.85
C PHE A 52 1.74 7.15 -4.04
N TRP A 53 2.44 6.06 -4.33
CA TRP A 53 3.72 5.72 -3.68
C TRP A 53 4.61 4.92 -4.63
N LEU A 54 5.93 4.99 -4.42
CA LEU A 54 6.88 4.17 -5.16
C LEU A 54 6.96 2.78 -4.53
N VAL A 55 6.71 1.73 -5.32
CA VAL A 55 6.97 0.34 -4.92
C VAL A 55 8.32 -0.09 -5.46
N THR A 56 9.24 -0.36 -4.54
CA THR A 56 10.57 -0.92 -4.83
C THR A 56 10.63 -2.36 -4.33
N PRO A 57 11.23 -3.30 -5.09
CA PRO A 57 11.43 -4.66 -4.61
C PRO A 57 12.34 -4.65 -3.37
N LYS A 58 11.90 -5.32 -2.31
CA LYS A 58 12.72 -5.52 -1.10
C LYS A 58 13.06 -7.00 -1.01
N ALA A 59 14.33 -7.34 -1.20
CA ALA A 59 14.84 -8.67 -0.86
C ALA A 59 15.09 -8.71 0.65
N SER A 60 14.41 -9.60 1.37
CA SER A 60 14.72 -9.90 2.77
C SER A 60 14.79 -11.42 2.96
N LEU A 61 15.75 -11.90 3.75
CA LEU A 61 15.87 -13.33 4.09
C LEU A 61 14.71 -13.85 4.98
N ALA A 62 13.87 -12.97 5.53
CA ALA A 62 12.80 -13.31 6.48
C ALA A 62 11.40 -13.38 5.84
N GLY A 63 11.28 -13.13 4.54
CA GLY A 63 10.00 -13.03 3.83
C GLY A 63 10.09 -12.02 2.69
N VAL A 64 9.34 -12.29 1.63
CA VAL A 64 9.46 -11.56 0.36
C VAL A 64 8.23 -10.71 0.14
N SER A 65 8.41 -9.39 0.11
CA SER A 65 7.37 -8.43 -0.31
C SER A 65 7.88 -7.74 -1.57
N GLY A 66 7.03 -7.66 -2.61
CA GLY A 66 7.41 -7.03 -3.88
C GLY A 66 8.20 -7.93 -4.84
N LEU A 67 7.99 -9.25 -4.81
CA LEU A 67 8.54 -10.19 -5.82
C LEU A 67 8.13 -9.82 -7.25
N ASP A 68 6.91 -9.29 -7.44
CA ASP A 68 6.45 -8.80 -8.75
C ASP A 68 7.37 -7.73 -9.33
N ALA A 69 7.96 -6.89 -8.46
CA ALA A 69 8.90 -5.84 -8.84
C ALA A 69 10.34 -6.35 -9.06
N LEU A 70 10.69 -7.56 -8.61
CA LEU A 70 11.99 -8.18 -8.95
C LEU A 70 12.05 -8.62 -10.41
N VAL A 71 10.89 -8.96 -11.00
CA VAL A 71 10.78 -9.32 -12.42
C VAL A 71 10.38 -8.11 -13.28
N GLY A 72 9.52 -7.21 -12.75
CA GLY A 72 8.97 -6.06 -13.50
C GLY A 72 9.67 -4.71 -13.28
N GLY A 73 10.56 -4.59 -12.28
CA GLY A 73 11.16 -3.32 -11.88
C GLY A 73 10.28 -2.49 -10.93
N ASN A 74 10.74 -1.29 -10.59
CA ASN A 74 9.99 -0.36 -9.75
C ASN A 74 8.70 0.09 -10.45
N TYR A 75 7.62 0.23 -9.70
CA TYR A 75 6.35 0.77 -10.21
C TYR A 75 5.73 1.77 -9.23
N ILE A 76 4.76 2.56 -9.70
CA ILE A 76 4.01 3.50 -8.86
C ILE A 76 2.69 2.83 -8.48
N GLY A 77 2.47 2.65 -7.18
CA GLY A 77 1.18 2.24 -6.63
C GLY A 77 0.21 3.42 -6.58
N MET A 78 -1.09 3.15 -6.73
CA MET A 78 -2.16 4.13 -6.64
C MET A 78 -3.29 3.59 -5.77
N MET A 79 -3.83 4.42 -4.89
CA MET A 79 -5.04 4.16 -4.13
C MET A 79 -6.04 5.29 -4.38
N PRO A 80 -7.19 5.02 -5.04
CA PRO A 80 -8.22 6.02 -5.26
C PRO A 80 -8.78 6.58 -3.95
N GLY A 81 -9.03 7.89 -3.93
CA GLY A 81 -9.69 8.57 -2.81
C GLY A 81 -10.97 9.28 -3.21
N LYS A 82 -11.55 10.05 -2.29
CA LYS A 82 -12.71 10.90 -2.54
C LYS A 82 -12.27 12.34 -2.81
N GLY A 83 -13.24 13.23 -3.01
CA GLY A 83 -13.00 14.67 -3.18
C GLY A 83 -13.12 15.14 -4.63
N LYS A 84 -12.57 16.33 -4.90
CA LYS A 84 -12.67 16.99 -6.21
C LYS A 84 -11.70 16.38 -7.21
N GLU A 85 -11.95 16.59 -8.50
CA GLU A 85 -10.98 16.19 -9.55
C GLU A 85 -9.63 16.90 -9.31
N GLN A 86 -8.54 16.14 -9.39
CA GLN A 86 -7.18 16.64 -9.20
C GLN A 86 -6.21 15.89 -10.11
N ASP A 87 -5.19 16.59 -10.62
CA ASP A 87 -4.19 16.04 -11.55
C ASP A 87 -2.73 16.17 -11.05
N HIS A 88 -2.50 16.88 -9.94
CA HIS A 88 -1.20 17.04 -9.30
C HIS A 88 -1.21 16.42 -7.91
N PHE A 89 -0.25 15.56 -7.61
CA PHE A 89 -0.19 14.80 -6.38
C PHE A 89 1.20 14.85 -5.77
N VAL A 90 1.28 14.79 -4.45
CA VAL A 90 2.53 14.50 -3.74
C VAL A 90 2.54 13.02 -3.42
N ALA A 91 3.56 12.30 -3.88
CA ALA A 91 3.68 10.88 -3.58
C ALA A 91 4.08 10.67 -2.11
N LEU A 92 3.55 9.60 -1.52
CA LEU A 92 3.90 9.12 -0.20
C LEU A 92 5.20 8.33 -0.25
N ASP A 93 6.00 8.44 0.81
CA ASP A 93 7.26 7.70 0.96
C ASP A 93 7.05 6.18 1.10
N THR A 94 5.89 5.79 1.65
CA THR A 94 5.53 4.40 1.88
C THR A 94 4.10 4.15 1.47
N GLN A 95 3.81 2.89 1.12
CA GLN A 95 2.45 2.44 0.89
C GLN A 95 1.56 2.82 2.09
N PRO A 96 0.44 3.52 1.87
CA PRO A 96 -0.51 3.82 2.93
C PRO A 96 -1.12 2.51 3.43
N LYS A 97 -1.32 2.41 4.76
CA LYS A 97 -2.06 1.29 5.33
C LYS A 97 -3.46 1.30 4.71
N TYR A 98 -3.80 0.21 4.03
CA TYR A 98 -5.07 0.07 3.33
C TYR A 98 -6.19 0.15 4.38
N ARG A 99 -6.96 1.25 4.37
CA ARG A 99 -8.18 1.35 5.18
C ARG A 99 -9.25 0.59 4.41
N LEU A 100 -9.50 -0.67 4.78
CA LEU A 100 -10.58 -1.44 4.18
C LEU A 100 -11.92 -0.83 4.59
N ASP A 101 -12.41 0.08 3.75
CA ASP A 101 -13.83 0.48 3.72
C ASP A 101 -14.65 -0.54 2.89
N ASN A 102 -14.09 -1.72 2.64
CA ASN A 102 -14.70 -2.85 1.92
C ASN A 102 -15.68 -3.62 2.82
N GLY A 103 -15.79 -3.23 4.09
CA GLY A 103 -16.47 -3.98 5.12
C GLY A 103 -15.71 -5.23 5.52
N ASP A 104 -14.38 -5.18 5.59
CA ASP A 104 -13.58 -6.24 6.22
C ASP A 104 -13.20 -5.82 7.65
N LEU A 105 -13.02 -6.78 8.55
CA LEU A 105 -12.72 -6.53 9.96
C LEU A 105 -11.21 -6.64 10.20
N MET A 106 -10.59 -5.54 10.64
CA MET A 106 -9.20 -5.55 11.11
C MET A 106 -9.16 -5.85 12.61
N ILE A 107 -8.36 -6.83 13.01
CA ILE A 107 -8.13 -7.24 14.40
C ILE A 107 -6.65 -7.10 14.71
N HIS A 108 -6.32 -6.60 15.91
CA HIS A 108 -4.96 -6.50 16.40
C HIS A 108 -4.71 -7.60 17.45
N LEU A 109 -3.79 -8.51 17.17
CA LEU A 109 -3.38 -9.55 18.11
C LEU A 109 -2.06 -9.17 18.75
N GLN A 110 -1.92 -9.40 20.05
CA GLN A 110 -0.68 -9.21 20.77
C GLN A 110 -0.06 -10.57 21.07
N ALA A 111 1.23 -10.71 20.78
CA ALA A 111 2.01 -11.91 21.05
C ALA A 111 3.42 -11.55 21.55
N PRO A 112 4.07 -12.42 22.34
CA PRO A 112 5.45 -12.20 22.79
C PRO A 112 6.45 -12.22 21.62
N ASP A 113 6.16 -12.97 20.56
CA ASP A 113 6.94 -13.04 19.33
C ASP A 113 6.05 -13.37 18.12
N LEU A 114 6.59 -13.28 16.90
CA LEU A 114 5.85 -13.50 15.65
C LEU A 114 5.69 -15.00 15.31
N GLY A 115 6.53 -15.87 15.87
CA GLY A 115 6.63 -17.27 15.47
C GLY A 115 6.95 -17.44 13.99
N SER A 116 6.23 -18.35 13.33
CA SER A 116 6.35 -18.64 11.90
C SER A 116 5.38 -17.83 11.04
N LEU A 117 4.70 -16.84 11.60
CA LEU A 117 3.71 -16.04 10.87
C LEU A 117 4.41 -15.05 9.94
N ASN A 118 3.79 -14.82 8.79
CA ASN A 118 4.21 -13.82 7.81
C ASN A 118 2.99 -13.10 7.24
N SER A 119 3.21 -11.99 6.54
CA SER A 119 2.15 -11.33 5.77
C SER A 119 1.58 -12.30 4.75
N GLY A 120 0.26 -12.49 4.76
CA GLY A 120 -0.44 -13.46 3.93
C GLY A 120 -0.72 -14.81 4.59
N SER A 121 -0.17 -15.09 5.79
CA SER A 121 -0.52 -16.28 6.57
C SER A 121 -2.04 -16.36 6.79
N LEU A 122 -2.64 -17.53 6.53
CA LEU A 122 -4.09 -17.72 6.58
C LEU A 122 -4.63 -17.79 8.01
N VAL A 123 -5.77 -17.16 8.22
CA VAL A 123 -6.56 -17.28 9.45
C VAL A 123 -7.72 -18.22 9.21
N TYR A 124 -7.89 -19.19 10.09
CA TYR A 124 -8.89 -20.24 9.96
C TYR A 124 -9.95 -20.17 11.04
N PHE A 125 -11.20 -20.40 10.64
CA PHE A 125 -12.28 -20.74 11.55
C PHE A 125 -12.85 -22.09 11.14
N ARG A 126 -12.83 -23.08 12.05
CA ARG A 126 -13.27 -24.47 11.75
C ARG A 126 -12.62 -25.04 10.48
N LYS A 127 -11.32 -24.80 10.29
CA LYS A 127 -10.52 -25.20 9.11
C LYS A 127 -10.91 -24.53 7.78
N ILE A 128 -11.81 -23.55 7.79
CA ILE A 128 -12.15 -22.74 6.62
C ILE A 128 -11.31 -21.45 6.68
N PRO A 129 -10.60 -21.05 5.61
CA PRO A 129 -9.90 -19.78 5.57
C PRO A 129 -10.92 -18.64 5.60
N VAL A 130 -10.77 -17.74 6.56
CA VAL A 130 -11.70 -16.61 6.79
C VAL A 130 -11.01 -15.25 6.73
N GLY A 131 -9.69 -15.25 6.57
CA GLY A 131 -8.88 -14.05 6.60
C GLY A 131 -7.40 -14.36 6.48
N LYS A 132 -6.58 -13.33 6.68
CA LYS A 132 -5.13 -13.41 6.58
C LYS A 132 -4.43 -12.39 7.47
N VAL A 133 -3.19 -12.68 7.84
CA VAL A 133 -2.28 -11.70 8.42
C VAL A 133 -2.01 -10.62 7.38
N TYR A 134 -2.34 -9.38 7.71
CA TYR A 134 -2.13 -8.22 6.87
C TYR A 134 -0.72 -7.65 7.07
N ASP A 135 -0.34 -7.39 8.31
CA ASP A 135 0.94 -6.78 8.68
C ASP A 135 1.33 -7.18 10.11
N TYR A 136 2.56 -6.87 10.53
CA TYR A 136 3.00 -7.03 11.91
C TYR A 136 4.07 -6.00 12.27
N ALA A 137 4.10 -5.58 13.53
CA ALA A 137 5.06 -4.61 14.04
C ALA A 137 5.49 -4.95 15.46
N ILE A 138 6.72 -4.59 15.82
CA ILE A 138 7.18 -4.68 17.22
C ILE A 138 6.41 -3.65 18.05
N ASN A 139 5.93 -4.06 19.22
CA ASN A 139 5.27 -3.17 20.18
C ASN A 139 6.20 -1.99 20.53
N PRO A 140 5.69 -0.77 20.76
CA PRO A 140 6.52 0.38 21.16
C PRO A 140 7.36 0.14 22.42
N ASN A 141 6.86 -0.69 23.34
CA ASN A 141 7.56 -1.10 24.56
C ASN A 141 8.63 -2.19 24.34
N LYS A 142 8.80 -2.70 23.11
CA LYS A 142 9.72 -3.77 22.70
C LYS A 142 9.51 -5.12 23.40
N GLN A 143 8.36 -5.34 24.04
CA GLN A 143 8.07 -6.58 24.79
C GLN A 143 7.26 -7.60 23.99
N GLY A 144 7.05 -7.37 22.69
CA GLY A 144 6.35 -8.30 21.82
C GLY A 144 6.02 -7.68 20.48
N VAL A 145 5.03 -8.27 19.80
CA VAL A 145 4.56 -7.84 18.48
C VAL A 145 3.05 -7.59 18.49
N VAL A 146 2.62 -6.64 17.68
CA VAL A 146 1.23 -6.53 17.20
C VAL A 146 1.17 -7.20 15.83
N ILE A 147 0.18 -8.06 15.65
CA ILE A 147 -0.13 -8.70 14.38
C ILE A 147 -1.49 -8.16 13.91
N ASP A 148 -1.49 -7.49 12.77
CA ASP A 148 -2.69 -6.95 12.13
C ASP A 148 -3.30 -8.07 11.28
N VAL A 149 -4.51 -8.51 11.62
CA VAL A 149 -5.25 -9.58 10.94
C VAL A 149 -6.47 -8.99 10.26
N LEU A 150 -6.66 -9.37 9.00
CA LEU A 150 -7.82 -9.00 8.22
C LEU A 150 -8.78 -10.18 8.06
N ILE A 151 -10.02 -10.02 8.51
CA ILE A 151 -11.12 -10.99 8.35
C ILE A 151 -12.08 -10.50 7.26
N GLU A 152 -12.39 -11.39 6.32
CA GLU A 152 -13.25 -11.05 5.18
C GLU A 152 -14.73 -10.91 5.57
N ARG A 153 -15.45 -10.01 4.91
CA ARG A 153 -16.87 -9.68 5.16
C ARG A 153 -17.86 -10.84 5.31
N PRO A 154 -17.81 -11.96 4.55
CA PRO A 154 -18.80 -13.02 4.75
C PRO A 154 -18.65 -13.74 6.10
N PHE A 155 -17.54 -13.56 6.81
CA PHE A 155 -17.21 -14.34 8.01
C PHE A 155 -17.42 -13.60 9.34
N TYR A 156 -17.90 -12.35 9.31
CA TYR A 156 -18.26 -11.64 10.53
C TYR A 156 -19.61 -10.91 10.35
N ARG A 157 -20.47 -10.96 11.38
CA ARG A 157 -21.64 -10.07 11.46
C ARG A 157 -21.18 -8.77 12.08
N SER A 158 -21.27 -7.65 11.35
CA SER A 158 -21.21 -6.34 12.00
C SER A 158 -22.38 -6.26 12.98
N GLY A 159 -22.10 -6.16 14.27
CA GLY A 159 -23.13 -5.92 15.26
C GLY A 159 -23.85 -4.62 14.91
N GLU A 160 -25.13 -4.71 14.56
CA GLU A 160 -26.07 -3.61 14.66
C GLU A 160 -25.91 -3.03 16.08
N LYS A 161 -25.48 -1.77 16.20
CA LYS A 161 -25.54 -1.08 17.48
C LYS A 161 -27.00 -1.11 17.96
N ARG A 162 -27.26 -1.85 19.03
CA ARG A 162 -28.43 -1.61 19.88
C ARG A 162 -28.08 -0.53 20.89
#